data_AF-A0A3A4A072-F1
#
_entry.id   AF-A0A3A4A072-F1
#
_cell.length_a   1.000
_cell.length_b   1.000
_cell.length_c   1.000
_cell.angle_alpha   90.00
_cell.angle_beta   90.00
_cell.angle_gamma   90.00
#
_symmetry.space_group_name_H-M   'P 1'
#
loop_
_entity.id
_entity.type
_entity.pdbx_description
1 polymer ?
#
loop_
_entity_poly.entity_id
_entity_poly.type
_entity_poly.pdbx_seq_one_letter_code
_entity_poly.pdbx_strand_id
1 'polypeptide(L)' 'MSVTQVAEMFDCSDSTVMSLIHRKELPAVRVGRRCYRILRPHAVAHLASRLTVEPGLTPH' A
#
# COMPACT_ATOMS: atom_id res chain seq x y z
N MET A 1 -1.93 10.05 -5.56
CA MET A 1 -3.11 9.52 -4.85
C MET A 1 -2.99 9.92 -3.40
N SER A 2 -4.10 10.27 -2.75
CA SER A 2 -4.14 10.51 -1.30
C SER A 2 -4.13 9.19 -0.54
N VAL A 3 -3.92 9.24 0.78
CA VAL A 3 -4.01 8.07 1.66
C VAL A 3 -5.39 7.41 1.53
N THR A 4 -6.47 8.19 1.51
CA THR A 4 -7.85 7.69 1.35
C THR A 4 -8.05 6.93 0.04
N GLN A 5 -7.58 7.47 -1.09
CA GLN A 5 -7.71 6.80 -2.39
C GLN A 5 -6.95 5.48 -2.46
N VAL A 6 -5.81 5.37 -1.75
CA VAL A 6 -5.06 4.12 -1.66
C VAL A 6 -5.76 3.14 -0.72
N ALA A 7 -6.34 3.63 0.37
CA ALA A 7 -7.11 2.82 1.31
C ALA A 7 -8.31 2.16 0.61
N GLU A 8 -9.04 2.92 -0.21
CA GLU A 8 -10.12 2.40 -1.07
C GLU A 8 -9.59 1.38 -2.10
N MET A 9 -8.44 1.66 -2.73
CA MET A 9 -7.83 0.73 -3.69
C MET A 9 -7.39 -0.60 -3.05
N PHE A 10 -6.99 -0.56 -1.78
CA PHE A 10 -6.49 -1.72 -1.04
C PHE A 10 -7.59 -2.41 -0.23
N ASP A 11 -8.81 -1.88 -0.25
CA ASP A 11 -9.94 -2.30 0.60
C ASP A 11 -9.54 -2.37 2.09
N CYS A 12 -8.92 -1.30 2.60
CA CYS A 12 -8.43 -1.23 3.97
C CYS A 12 -8.62 0.16 4.60
N SER A 13 -8.32 0.30 5.89
CA SER A 13 -8.42 1.59 6.59
C SER A 13 -7.25 2.53 6.26
N ASP A 14 -7.48 3.84 6.28
CA ASP A 14 -6.45 4.89 6.18
C ASP A 14 -5.28 4.70 7.16
N SER A 15 -5.57 4.24 8.37
CA SER A 15 -4.62 3.96 9.44
C SER A 15 -3.65 2.82 9.07
N THR A 16 -4.13 1.83 8.30
CA THR A 16 -3.31 0.75 7.75
C THR A 16 -2.35 1.31 6.71
N VAL A 17 -2.84 2.15 5.78
CA VAL A 17 -1.99 2.79 4.77
C VAL A 17 -0.94 3.70 5.41
N MET A 18 -1.30 4.49 6.43
CA MET A 18 -0.32 5.28 7.21
C MET A 18 0.73 4.40 7.88
N SER A 19 0.32 3.25 8.43
CA SER A 19 1.26 2.29 9.03
C SER A 19 2.23 1.72 8.00
N LEU A 20 1.77 1.37 6.79
CA LEU A 20 2.63 0.91 5.70
C LEU A 20 3.64 1.97 5.27
N ILE A 21 3.23 3.24 5.24
CA ILE A 21 4.13 4.37 4.95
C ILE A 21 5.18 4.53 6.05
N HIS A 22 4.78 4.48 7.32
CA HIS A 22 5.70 4.61 8.47
C HIS A 22 6.69 3.44 8.57
N ARG A 23 6.26 2.23 8.18
CA ARG A 23 7.12 1.03 8.09
C ARG A 23 8.01 1.02 6.84
N LYS A 24 7.92 2.04 5.98
CA LYS A 24 8.62 2.15 4.69
C LYS A 24 8.29 1.02 3.70
N GLU A 25 7.15 0.35 3.88
CA GLU A 25 6.66 -0.70 2.95
C GLU A 25 5.93 -0.10 1.74
N LEU A 26 5.40 1.12 1.89
CA LEU A 26 4.74 1.86 0.81
C LEU A 26 5.44 3.20 0.59
N PRO A 27 6.13 3.39 -0.56
CA PRO A 27 6.76 4.65 -0.91
C PRO A 27 5.74 5.78 -1.02
N ALA A 28 5.91 6.83 -0.22
CA ALA A 28 5.04 8.00 -0.22
C ALA A 28 5.84 9.29 -0.06
N VAL A 29 5.37 10.37 -0.71
CA VAL A 29 5.93 11.71 -0.60
C VAL A 29 5.12 12.51 0.41
N ARG A 30 5.78 13.08 1.42
CA ARG A 30 5.13 13.95 2.38
C ARG A 30 4.90 15.33 1.75
N VAL A 31 3.64 15.77 1.69
CA VAL A 31 3.22 17.05 1.09
C VAL A 31 2.70 18.06 2.13
N GLY A 32 2.76 17.72 3.41
CA GLY A 32 2.37 18.59 4.51
C GLY A 32 2.63 17.96 5.87
N ARG A 33 2.17 18.61 6.94
CA ARG A 33 2.42 18.15 8.31
C ARG A 33 1.85 16.74 8.59
N ARG A 34 0.73 16.38 7.96
CA ARG A 34 0.10 15.04 8.06
C ARG A 34 -0.42 14.50 6.72
N CYS A 35 0.00 15.09 5.61
CA CYS A 35 -0.49 14.71 4.29
C CYS A 35 0.60 13.96 3.53
N TYR A 36 0.26 12.78 3.03
CA TYR A 36 1.11 11.94 2.20
C TYR A 36 0.48 11.74 0.83
N ARG A 37 1.32 11.68 -0.19
CA ARG A 37 0.95 11.48 -1.57
C ARG A 37 1.67 10.25 -2.10
N ILE A 38 0.89 9.25 -2.50
CA ILE A 38 1.38 7.97 -3.00
C ILE A 38 1.30 8.02 -4.53
N LEU A 39 2.37 7.63 -5.21
CA LEU A 39 2.33 7.46 -6.66
C LEU A 39 1.59 6.16 -6.98
N ARG A 40 0.64 6.22 -7.92
CA ARG A 40 -0.13 5.07 -8.38
C ARG A 40 0.74 3.84 -8.72
N PRO A 41 1.88 3.95 -9.45
CA PRO A 41 2.72 2.79 -9.73
C PRO A 41 3.27 2.10 -8.46
N HIS A 42 3.56 2.85 -7.39
CA HIS A 42 4.01 2.24 -6.13
C HIS A 42 2.90 1.48 -5.41
N ALA A 43 1.68 2.02 -5.41
CA ALA A 43 0.53 1.33 -4.83
C ALA A 43 0.22 0.03 -5.59
N VAL A 44 0.24 0.06 -6.93
CA VAL A 44 0.03 -1.12 -7.76
C VAL A 44 1.15 -2.15 -7.58
N ALA A 45 2.41 -1.72 -7.54
CA ALA A 45 3.54 -2.61 -7.29
C ALA A 45 3.45 -3.30 -5.92
N HIS A 46 2.98 -2.58 -4.88
CA HIS A 46 2.76 -3.16 -3.56
C HIS A 46 1.68 -4.25 -3.57
N LEU A 47 0.54 -3.99 -4.24
CA LEU A 47 -0.51 -5.00 -4.43
C LEU A 47 0.00 -6.22 -5.21
N ALA A 48 0.70 -5.98 -6.31
CA ALA A 48 1.27 -7.05 -7.13
C ALA A 48 2.22 -7.93 -6.29
N SER A 49 3.12 -7.33 -5.51
CA SER A 49 4.06 -8.06 -4.66
C SER A 49 3.38 -8.89 -3.57
N ARG A 50 2.23 -8.44 -3.04
CA ARG A 50 1.44 -9.19 -2.04
C ARG A 50 0.61 -10.31 -2.66
N LEU A 51 0.12 -10.12 -3.89
CA LEU A 51 -0.56 -11.15 -4.69
C LEU A 51 0.39 -12.23 -5.21
N THR A 52 1.72 -11.97 -5.21
CA THR A 52 2.72 -12.98 -5.57
C THR A 52 3.06 -13.94 -4.41
N VAL A 53 2.43 -13.79 -3.24
CA VAL A 53 2.44 -14.85 -2.21
C VAL A 53 1.43 -15.91 -2.66
N GLU A 54 1.97 -17.01 -3.14
CA GLU A 54 1.26 -18.08 -3.85
C GLU A 54 0.03 -18.61 -3.10
N PRO A 55 -1.07 -18.96 -3.82
CA PRO A 55 -2.02 -19.94 -3.30
C PRO A 55 -1.26 -21.27 -3.18
N GLY A 56 -1.21 -21.82 -1.97
CA GLY A 56 -0.41 -22.99 -1.62
C GLY A 56 -0.46 -24.11 -2.66
N LEU A 57 0.66 -24.35 -3.33
CA LEU A 57 1.01 -25.66 -3.84
C LEU A 57 1.53 -26.48 -2.66
N THR A 58 0.61 -27.16 -1.98
CA THR A 58 0.95 -28.31 -1.14
C THR A 58 1.57 -29.38 -2.06
N PRO A 59 2.83 -29.81 -1.85
CA PRO A 59 3.34 -30.98 -2.54
C PRO A 59 2.57 -32.20 -2.04
N HIS A 60 1.97 -32.96 -2.95
CA HIS A 60 1.31 -34.22 -2.66
C HIS A 60 1.92 -35.34 -3.51
#